data_AF-A0A1I3XEX4-F1
#
_entry.id   AF-A0A1I3XEX4-F1
#
_cell.length_a   1.000
_cell.length_b   1.000
_cell.length_c   1.000
_cell.angle_alpha   90.00
_cell.angle_beta   90.00
_cell.angle_gamma   90.00
#
_symmetry.space_group_name_H-M   'P 1'
#
loop_
_entity.id
_entity.type
_entity.pdbx_description
1 polymer ?
#
loop_
_entity_poly.entity_id
_entity_poly.type
_entity_poly.pdbx_seq_one_letter_code
_entity_poly.pdbx_strand_id
1 'polypeptide(L)' 'MKKQVSVRIEESLNNEIEKKAKELGISKSAFMSFSTQFFLRQLTHAESSSASKQFNMYELIKTNLENQYRND' A
#
# COMPACT_ATOMS: atom_id res chain seq x y z
N MET A 1 -9.63 0.10 -18.63
CA MET A 1 -10.84 -0.42 -17.94
C MET A 1 -10.58 -0.41 -16.43
N LYS A 2 -11.47 0.13 -15.58
CA LYS A 2 -11.31 0.08 -14.12
C LYS A 2 -11.77 -1.28 -13.58
N LYS A 3 -11.17 -1.77 -12.49
CA LYS A 3 -11.54 -3.02 -11.82
C LYS A 3 -12.01 -2.72 -10.40
N GLN A 4 -13.03 -3.42 -9.93
CA GLN A 4 -13.48 -3.36 -8.54
C GLN A 4 -12.75 -4.42 -7.73
N VAL A 5 -12.25 -4.03 -6.56
CA VAL A 5 -11.58 -4.92 -5.60
C VAL A 5 -12.26 -4.78 -4.24
N SER A 6 -12.34 -5.89 -3.51
CA SER A 6 -12.79 -5.93 -2.12
C SER A 6 -11.61 -6.31 -1.25
N VAL A 7 -11.31 -5.51 -0.24
CA VAL A 7 -10.18 -5.73 0.66
C VAL A 7 -10.65 -5.70 2.11
N ARG A 8 -10.08 -6.56 2.94
CA ARG A 8 -10.23 -6.50 4.40
C ARG A 8 -9.07 -5.71 4.96
N ILE A 9 -9.36 -4.70 5.77
CA ILE A 9 -8.37 -3.84 6.43
C ILE A 9 -8.83 -3.58 7.86
N GLU A 10 -7.89 -3.21 8.74
CA GLU A 10 -8.22 -2.76 10.08
C GLU A 10 -9.15 -1.53 10.05
N GLU A 11 -10.05 -1.44 11.02
CA GLU A 11 -11.00 -0.34 11.14
C GLU A 11 -10.29 1.01 11.36
N SER A 12 -9.21 1.01 12.15
CA SER A 12 -8.34 2.17 12.39
C SER A 12 -7.81 2.78 11.09
N LEU A 13 -7.24 1.94 10.21
CA LEU A 13 -6.73 2.32 8.91
C LEU A 13 -7.86 2.80 7.99
N ASN A 14 -9.01 2.13 8.02
CA ASN A 14 -10.18 2.54 7.25
C ASN A 14 -10.61 3.98 7.59
N ASN A 15 -10.67 4.29 8.89
CA ASN A 15 -11.06 5.60 9.39
C ASN A 15 -10.05 6.69 9.00
N GLU A 16 -8.75 6.38 9.02
CA GLU A 16 -7.71 7.30 8.57
C GLU A 16 -7.83 7.60 7.07
N ILE A 17 -8.03 6.57 6.25
CA ILE A 17 -8.26 6.71 4.80
C ILE A 17 -9.47 7.61 4.54
N GLU A 18 -10.59 7.40 5.24
CA GLU A 18 -11.79 8.20 5.07
C GLU A 18 -11.58 9.66 5.47
N LYS A 19 -10.89 9.91 6.59
CA LYS A 19 -10.52 11.24 7.03
C LYS A 19 -9.70 11.96 5.96
N LYS A 20 -8.65 11.32 5.44
CA LYS A 20 -7.76 11.91 4.43
C LYS A 20 -8.45 12.17 3.11
N ALA A 21 -9.27 11.23 2.64
CA ALA A 21 -10.07 11.42 1.42
C ALA A 21 -11.02 12.62 1.55
N LYS A 22 -11.67 12.77 2.72
CA LYS A 22 -12.55 13.90 3.02
C LYS A 22 -11.80 15.23 3.09
N GLU A 23 -10.65 15.28 3.78
CA GLU A 23 -9.78 16.47 3.86
C GLU A 23 -9.35 16.96 2.46
N LEU A 24 -9.11 16.03 1.54
CA LEU A 24 -8.70 16.32 0.16
C LEU A 24 -9.87 16.56 -0.80
N GLY A 25 -11.12 16.35 -0.38
CA GLY A 25 -12.31 16.50 -1.22
C GLY A 25 -12.41 15.48 -2.36
N ILE A 26 -11.85 14.27 -2.17
CA ILE A 26 -11.84 13.21 -3.18
C ILE A 26 -12.55 11.94 -2.68
N SER A 27 -12.90 11.04 -3.61
CA SER A 27 -13.46 9.75 -3.21
C SER A 27 -12.40 8.87 -2.54
N LYS A 28 -12.86 8.04 -1.60
CA LYS A 28 -12.05 7.00 -0.95
C LYS A 28 -11.33 6.10 -1.96
N SER A 29 -12.02 5.70 -3.03
CA SER A 29 -11.45 4.88 -4.10
C SER A 29 -10.36 5.60 -4.90
N ALA A 30 -10.49 6.91 -5.11
CA ALA A 30 -9.46 7.72 -5.77
C ALA A 30 -8.22 7.86 -4.88
N PHE A 31 -8.40 8.14 -3.59
CA PHE A 31 -7.31 8.19 -2.62
C PHE A 31 -6.56 6.85 -2.57
N MET A 32 -7.28 5.73 -2.39
CA MET A 32 -6.68 4.39 -2.39
C MET A 32 -5.92 4.10 -3.67
N SER A 33 -6.52 4.39 -4.84
CA SER A 33 -5.86 4.18 -6.13
C SER A 33 -4.57 4.99 -6.27
N PHE A 34 -4.59 6.26 -5.84
CA PHE A 34 -3.42 7.13 -5.85
C PHE A 34 -2.34 6.61 -4.90
N SER A 35 -2.70 6.30 -3.65
CA SER A 35 -1.77 5.82 -2.63
C SER A 35 -1.08 4.52 -3.06
N THR A 36 -1.82 3.57 -3.63
CA THR A 36 -1.24 2.35 -4.19
C THR A 36 -0.26 2.64 -5.33
N GLN A 37 -0.61 3.54 -6.26
CA GLN A 37 0.31 3.92 -7.35
C GLN A 37 1.56 4.62 -6.84
N PHE A 38 1.41 5.53 -5.88
CA PHE A 38 2.51 6.25 -5.26
C PHE A 38 3.45 5.27 -4.57
N PHE A 39 2.92 4.36 -3.74
CA PHE A 39 3.70 3.33 -3.08
C PHE A 39 4.48 2.45 -4.07
N LEU A 40 3.84 1.97 -5.14
CA LEU A 40 4.50 1.17 -6.17
C LEU A 40 5.66 1.92 -6.85
N ARG A 41 5.50 3.23 -7.14
CA ARG A 41 6.57 4.04 -7.70
C ARG A 41 7.75 4.18 -6.74
N GLN A 42 7.48 4.37 -5.44
CA GLN A 42 8.52 4.45 -4.43
C GLN A 42 9.28 3.13 -4.30
N LEU A 43 8.58 1.98 -4.35
CA LEU A 43 9.20 0.66 -4.38
C LEU A 43 10.12 0.50 -5.59
N THR A 44 9.62 0.76 -6.80
CA THR A 44 10.42 0.66 -8.02
C THR A 44 11.63 1.59 -7.98
N HIS A 45 11.47 2.81 -7.47
CA HIS A 45 12.59 3.74 -7.34
C HIS A 45 13.66 3.21 -6.37
N ALA A 46 13.25 2.72 -5.18
CA ALA A 46 14.15 2.15 -4.19
C ALA A 46 14.95 0.95 -4.72
N GLU A 47 14.32 0.09 -5.52
CA GLU A 47 14.97 -1.07 -6.15
C GLU A 47 15.87 -0.70 -7.33
N SER A 48 15.54 0.38 -8.06
CA SER A 48 16.33 0.85 -9.21
C SER A 48 17.60 1.61 -8.84
N SER A 49 17.70 2.14 -7.60
CA SER A 49 18.89 2.87 -7.16
C SER A 49 20.07 1.91 -6.97
N SER A 50 21.10 2.03 -7.80
CA SER A 50 22.19 1.06 -7.99
C SER A 50 23.10 0.77 -6.78
N ALA A 51 22.84 1.36 -5.61
CA ALA A 51 23.49 1.00 -4.34
C ALA A 51 22.74 -0.09 -3.55
N SER A 52 21.52 -0.46 -3.95
CA SER A 52 20.59 -1.31 -3.18
C SER A 52 20.34 -2.71 -3.75
N LYS A 53 21.30 -3.31 -4.48
CA LYS A 53 21.26 -4.78 -4.81
C LYS A 53 21.12 -5.69 -3.57
N GLN A 54 21.13 -5.12 -2.36
CA GLN A 54 21.09 -5.81 -1.09
C GLN A 54 19.67 -5.89 -0.47
N PHE A 55 18.66 -5.16 -0.95
CA PHE A 55 17.33 -5.14 -0.34
C PHE A 55 16.20 -5.37 -1.34
N ASN A 56 15.66 -6.59 -1.37
CA ASN A 56 14.44 -6.95 -2.10
C ASN A 56 13.21 -6.56 -1.26
N MET A 57 12.59 -5.43 -1.58
CA MET A 57 11.49 -4.89 -0.78
C MET A 57 10.23 -5.75 -0.91
N TYR A 58 10.02 -6.40 -2.05
CA TYR A 58 8.93 -7.36 -2.23
C TYR A 58 9.08 -8.59 -1.33
N GLU A 59 10.30 -9.10 -1.12
CA GLU A 59 10.53 -10.21 -0.17
C GLU A 59 10.30 -9.79 1.29
N LEU A 60 10.67 -8.56 1.66
CA LEU A 60 10.36 -8.02 2.99
C LEU A 60 8.86 -7.91 3.22
N ILE A 61 8.11 -7.38 2.25
CA ILE A 61 6.64 -7.31 2.31
C ILE A 61 6.05 -8.71 2.47
N LYS A 62 6.50 -9.67 1.66
CA LYS A 62 6.05 -11.06 1.72
C LYS A 62 6.30 -11.67 3.11
N THR A 63 7.52 -11.53 3.62
CA THR A 63 7.93 -12.08 4.92
C THR A 63 7.12 -11.48 6.06
N ASN A 64 6.87 -10.17 6.03
CA ASN A 64 6.08 -9.49 7.06
C ASN A 64 4.64 -10.00 7.07
N LEU A 65 3.99 -10.07 5.89
CA LEU A 65 2.63 -10.61 5.77
C LEU A 65 2.55 -12.07 6.24
N GLU A 66 3.48 -12.92 5.84
CA GLU A 66 3.55 -14.31 6.30
C GLU A 66 3.67 -14.42 7.84
N ASN A 67 4.42 -13.52 8.46
CA ASN A 67 4.56 -13.47 9.92
C ASN A 67 3.30 -12.94 10.61
N GLN A 68 2.59 -11.97 10.02
CA GLN A 68 1.30 -11.50 10.56
C GLN A 68 0.26 -12.62 10.54
N TYR A 69 0.10 -13.31 9.40
CA TYR A 69 -0.89 -14.40 9.26
C TYR A 69 -0.56 -15.70 10.01
N ARG A 70 0.68 -15.85 10.54
CA ARG A 70 1.03 -16.98 11.41
C ARG A 70 0.67 -16.76 12.87
N ASN A 71 0.48 -15.51 13.28
CA ASN A 71 0.22 -15.11 14.67
C ASN A 71 -1.26 -14.78 14.92
N ASP A 72 -2.10 -14.82 13.88
CA ASP A 72 -3.56 -14.78 13.92
C ASP A 72 -4.15 -16.20 13.86
#